data_AF-A0A851EJK6-F1
#
_entry.id   AF-A0A851EJK6-F1
#
_cell.length_a   1.000
_cell.length_b   1.000
_cell.length_c   1.000
_cell.angle_alpha   90.00
_cell.angle_beta   90.00
_cell.angle_gamma   90.00
#
_symmetry.space_group_name_H-M   'P 1'
#
loop_
_entity.id
_entity.type
_entity.pdbx_description
1 polymer ?
#
loop_
_entity_poly.entity_id
_entity_poly.type
_entity_poly.pdbx_seq_one_letter_code
_entity_poly.pdbx_strand_id
1 'polypeptide(L)'
;QEKENEMSRLKDLLFKKTQELKGQRDKEKIVLAEIEGGQKSLKNLKSRLRKLDADLLKQQGLIYDQDFYIQQIQRRLSRLEGEVNSDEKRVLEGKVAERKKTLEEKKKAYDVLQSMCRKLQNDVQMTKRTIDKTREAANGLIVKIEELTLFNERSLQELKKAKHIKQEMMVEDNLLKLELKRLRNTLCNKAEKVLTLEKQQLELKKAIAERTEEIRIHKAMLDSQIRLLDQERHRMSAEFQDRLWKIDRLKCRYEIFTLSMPPEGEEMKSQAYYVIKAAQEKEALQQEGDDLDAKICKAEKEIIAMENSLCVLKNWNRNYKTSVSGAALTSEELEEKLKLEKDKRDADEKYRCKQRKIKELQENLQSMQQHFDIVQKQQALFEEQKKEKQALVLQLKKDIEEQKRKLERVIKQCSRLSREIQSQSGTETQEERDIHLRELKGFNRTVNQVIADVLEANPGLTAAFQMYFDKFNLELPTAASPSGSQTSQS
;
A
#
# COMPACT_ATOMS: atom_id res chain seq x y z
N GLN A 1 -224.10 42.13 -24.46
CA GLN A 1 -223.48 41.27 -23.44
C GLN A 1 -222.08 40.77 -23.83
N GLU A 2 -221.38 41.38 -24.79
CA GLU A 2 -219.96 41.03 -25.08
C GLU A 2 -218.93 42.08 -24.62
N LYS A 3 -219.35 43.31 -24.33
CA LYS A 3 -218.44 44.41 -23.94
C LYS A 3 -217.83 44.29 -22.52
N GLU A 4 -218.38 43.47 -21.64
CA GLU A 4 -217.82 43.28 -20.28
C GLU A 4 -216.68 42.26 -20.22
N ASN A 5 -216.62 41.30 -21.17
CA ASN A 5 -215.55 40.30 -21.21
C ASN A 5 -214.21 40.86 -21.75
N GLU A 6 -214.23 41.94 -22.52
CA GLU A 6 -213.01 42.61 -22.98
C GLU A 6 -212.30 43.42 -21.87
N MET A 7 -213.07 43.98 -20.92
CA MET A 7 -212.53 44.78 -19.83
C MET A 7 -211.77 43.97 -18.77
N SER A 8 -212.19 42.72 -18.51
CA SER A 8 -211.47 41.84 -17.57
C SER A 8 -210.11 41.38 -18.13
N ARG A 9 -210.02 41.10 -19.43
CA ARG A 9 -208.76 40.69 -20.08
C ARG A 9 -207.71 41.80 -20.08
N LEU A 10 -208.13 43.05 -20.20
CA LEU A 10 -207.22 44.20 -20.21
C LEU A 10 -206.59 44.48 -18.84
N LYS A 11 -207.32 44.25 -17.74
CA LYS A 11 -206.78 44.44 -16.37
C LYS A 11 -205.71 43.40 -16.01
N ASP A 12 -205.89 42.14 -16.40
CA ASP A 12 -204.89 41.09 -16.19
C ASP A 12 -203.62 41.32 -17.03
N LEU A 13 -203.77 41.86 -18.24
CA LEU A 13 -202.64 42.24 -19.08
C LEU A 13 -201.81 43.37 -18.45
N LEU A 14 -202.49 44.35 -17.83
CA LEU A 14 -201.84 45.49 -17.17
C LEU A 14 -201.03 45.06 -15.94
N PHE A 15 -201.57 44.15 -15.12
CA PHE A 15 -200.86 43.65 -13.94
C PHE A 15 -199.61 42.84 -14.32
N LYS A 16 -199.72 41.94 -15.31
CA LYS A 16 -198.57 41.20 -15.85
C LYS A 16 -197.48 42.12 -16.40
N LYS A 17 -197.86 43.16 -17.15
CA LYS A 17 -196.90 44.12 -17.69
C LYS A 17 -196.21 44.94 -16.60
N THR A 18 -196.91 45.28 -15.53
CA THR A 18 -196.31 46.03 -14.40
C THR A 18 -195.32 45.14 -13.61
N GLN A 19 -195.63 43.85 -13.44
CA GLN A 19 -194.73 42.89 -12.81
C GLN A 19 -193.48 42.62 -13.67
N GLU A 20 -193.63 42.52 -15.00
CA GLU A 20 -192.50 42.44 -15.94
C GLU A 20 -191.62 43.70 -15.86
N LEU A 21 -192.22 44.89 -15.77
CA LEU A 21 -191.48 46.16 -15.71
C LEU A 21 -190.65 46.30 -14.42
N LYS A 22 -191.18 45.82 -13.28
CA LYS A 22 -190.43 45.79 -12.02
C LYS A 22 -189.25 44.81 -12.08
N GLY A 23 -189.47 43.62 -12.65
CA GLY A 23 -188.39 42.64 -12.85
C GLY A 23 -187.30 43.12 -13.82
N GLN A 24 -187.66 43.89 -14.85
CA GLN A 24 -186.69 44.54 -15.74
C GLN A 24 -185.86 45.61 -15.01
N ARG A 25 -186.47 46.43 -14.12
CA ARG A 25 -185.73 47.43 -13.33
C ARG A 25 -184.77 46.82 -12.30
N ASP A 26 -185.13 45.71 -11.68
CA ASP A 26 -184.23 45.04 -10.74
C ASP A 26 -183.03 44.40 -11.46
N LYS A 27 -183.23 43.87 -12.68
CA LYS A 27 -182.13 43.41 -13.56
C LYS A 27 -181.21 44.55 -13.98
N GLU A 28 -181.77 45.71 -14.32
CA GLU A 28 -180.99 46.90 -14.68
C GLU A 28 -180.06 47.34 -13.53
N LYS A 29 -180.56 47.34 -12.28
CA LYS A 29 -179.74 47.66 -11.10
C LYS A 29 -178.60 46.66 -10.88
N ILE A 30 -178.84 45.36 -11.08
CA ILE A 30 -177.81 44.32 -10.95
C ILE A 30 -176.71 44.54 -12.00
N VAL A 31 -177.10 44.79 -13.25
CA VAL A 31 -176.14 45.05 -14.35
C VAL A 31 -175.34 46.33 -14.11
N LEU A 32 -175.95 47.39 -13.57
CA LEU A 32 -175.21 48.61 -13.22
C LEU A 32 -174.17 48.37 -12.13
N ALA A 33 -174.48 47.57 -11.10
CA ALA A 33 -173.52 47.20 -10.07
C ALA A 33 -172.36 46.34 -10.62
N GLU A 34 -172.65 45.44 -11.57
CA GLU A 34 -171.62 44.67 -12.29
C GLU A 34 -170.73 45.57 -13.16
N ILE A 35 -171.31 46.57 -13.84
CA ILE A 35 -170.56 47.55 -14.63
C ILE A 35 -169.64 48.39 -13.72
N GLU A 36 -170.14 48.88 -12.58
CA GLU A 36 -169.31 49.63 -11.63
C GLU A 36 -168.20 48.77 -11.00
N GLY A 37 -168.48 47.50 -10.70
CA GLY A 37 -167.49 46.52 -10.26
C GLY A 37 -166.41 46.25 -11.33
N GLY A 38 -166.82 46.09 -12.58
CA GLY A 38 -165.94 45.93 -13.73
C GLY A 38 -165.10 47.17 -14.03
N GLN A 39 -165.65 48.37 -13.88
CA GLN A 39 -164.90 49.62 -14.05
C GLN A 39 -163.84 49.79 -12.96
N LYS A 40 -164.14 49.42 -11.71
CA LYS A 40 -163.16 49.42 -10.61
C LYS A 40 -162.05 48.39 -10.84
N SER A 41 -162.39 47.17 -11.29
CA SER A 41 -161.38 46.14 -11.61
C SER A 41 -160.48 46.56 -12.78
N LEU A 42 -161.05 47.20 -13.81
CA LEU A 42 -160.32 47.70 -14.97
C LEU A 42 -159.39 48.87 -14.61
N LYS A 43 -159.80 49.77 -13.70
CA LYS A 43 -158.91 50.81 -13.14
C LYS A 43 -157.75 50.18 -12.35
N ASN A 44 -158.03 49.17 -11.53
CA ASN A 44 -156.98 48.46 -10.78
C ASN A 44 -155.99 47.76 -11.72
N LEU A 45 -156.48 47.04 -12.74
CA LEU A 45 -155.65 46.38 -13.74
C LEU A 45 -154.80 47.39 -14.54
N LYS A 46 -155.37 48.53 -14.96
CA LYS A 46 -154.61 49.62 -15.61
C LYS A 46 -153.52 50.19 -14.70
N SER A 47 -153.79 50.36 -13.40
CA SER A 47 -152.76 50.82 -12.46
C SER A 47 -151.63 49.79 -12.29
N ARG A 48 -151.95 48.50 -12.33
CA ARG A 48 -150.99 47.41 -12.24
C ARG A 48 -150.16 47.28 -13.53
N LEU A 49 -150.79 47.49 -14.69
CA LEU A 49 -150.10 47.57 -15.97
C LEU A 49 -149.07 48.71 -15.98
N ARG A 50 -149.45 49.91 -15.56
CA ARG A 50 -148.52 51.05 -15.48
C ARG A 50 -147.34 50.80 -14.52
N LYS A 51 -147.56 50.09 -13.41
CA LYS A 51 -146.48 49.68 -12.51
C LYS A 51 -145.52 48.71 -13.20
N LEU A 52 -146.07 47.70 -13.89
CA LEU A 52 -145.28 46.74 -14.66
C LEU A 52 -144.50 47.42 -15.79
N ASP A 53 -145.09 48.39 -16.50
CA ASP A 53 -144.39 49.14 -17.55
C ASP A 53 -143.24 49.98 -16.99
N ALA A 54 -143.46 50.62 -15.84
CA ALA A 54 -142.42 51.37 -15.14
C ALA A 54 -141.29 50.46 -14.64
N ASP A 55 -141.62 49.25 -14.18
CA ASP A 55 -140.63 48.26 -13.75
C ASP A 55 -139.88 47.66 -14.95
N LEU A 56 -140.53 47.48 -16.10
CA LEU A 56 -139.88 47.06 -17.35
C LEU A 56 -138.84 48.09 -17.82
N LEU A 57 -139.18 49.39 -17.80
CA LEU A 57 -138.23 50.45 -18.16
C LEU A 57 -137.03 50.49 -17.21
N LYS A 58 -137.24 50.30 -15.91
CA LYS A 58 -136.14 50.18 -14.93
C LYS A 58 -135.27 48.97 -15.22
N GLN A 59 -135.88 47.82 -15.53
CA GLN A 59 -135.14 46.60 -15.87
C GLN A 59 -134.33 46.78 -17.15
N GLN A 60 -134.85 47.45 -18.17
CA GLN A 60 -134.09 47.78 -19.39
C GLN A 60 -132.88 48.66 -19.09
N GLY A 61 -133.02 49.70 -18.26
CA GLY A 61 -131.88 50.52 -17.82
C GLY A 61 -130.81 49.71 -17.09
N LEU A 62 -131.24 48.82 -16.20
CA LEU A 62 -130.35 47.93 -15.45
C LEU A 62 -129.61 46.94 -16.36
N ILE A 63 -130.26 46.45 -17.42
CA ILE A 63 -129.63 45.61 -18.44
C ILE A 63 -128.57 46.39 -19.21
N TYR A 64 -128.85 47.63 -19.63
CA TYR A 64 -127.86 48.47 -20.32
C TYR A 64 -126.63 48.76 -19.44
N ASP A 65 -126.84 49.10 -18.16
CA ASP A 65 -125.74 49.34 -17.23
C ASP A 65 -124.90 48.08 -17.00
N GLN A 66 -125.54 46.92 -16.89
CA GLN A 66 -124.86 45.63 -16.77
C GLN A 66 -124.12 45.26 -18.06
N ASP A 67 -124.69 45.47 -19.24
CA ASP A 67 -124.03 45.22 -20.53
C ASP A 67 -122.80 46.11 -20.72
N PHE A 68 -122.89 47.38 -20.32
CA PHE A 68 -121.74 48.29 -20.33
C PHE A 68 -120.63 47.80 -19.38
N TYR A 69 -121.01 47.37 -18.18
CA TYR A 69 -120.07 46.82 -17.21
C TYR A 69 -119.42 45.51 -17.71
N ILE A 70 -120.21 44.63 -18.33
CA ILE A 70 -119.74 43.39 -18.97
C ILE A 70 -118.72 43.72 -20.05
N GLN A 71 -118.98 44.69 -20.94
CA GLN A 71 -118.03 45.09 -21.97
C GLN A 71 -116.72 45.65 -21.39
N GLN A 72 -116.79 46.41 -20.30
CA GLN A 72 -115.61 46.94 -19.62
C GLN A 72 -114.76 45.81 -19.00
N ILE A 73 -115.41 44.84 -18.34
CA ILE A 73 -114.73 43.65 -17.82
C ILE A 73 -114.17 42.81 -18.95
N GLN A 74 -114.93 42.56 -20.03
CA GLN A 74 -114.46 41.79 -21.19
C GLN A 74 -113.19 42.40 -21.79
N ARG A 75 -113.14 43.72 -21.98
CA ARG A 75 -111.91 44.39 -22.46
C ARG A 75 -110.73 44.24 -21.49
N ARG A 76 -110.98 44.23 -20.18
CA ARG A 76 -109.94 44.01 -19.18
C ARG A 76 -109.50 42.55 -19.12
N LEU A 77 -110.45 41.62 -19.28
CA LEU A 77 -110.22 40.18 -19.34
C LEU A 77 -109.40 39.84 -20.58
N SER A 78 -109.77 40.33 -21.77
CA SER A 78 -108.99 40.17 -23.01
C SER A 78 -107.55 40.67 -22.84
N ARG A 79 -107.34 41.83 -22.20
CA ARG A 79 -105.99 42.33 -21.89
C ARG A 79 -105.21 41.44 -20.92
N LEU A 80 -105.87 40.85 -19.94
CA LEU A 80 -105.26 39.94 -18.96
C LEU A 80 -105.00 38.54 -19.54
N GLU A 81 -105.86 38.07 -20.44
CA GLU A 81 -105.73 36.82 -21.20
C GLU A 81 -104.68 36.93 -22.32
N GLY A 82 -104.15 38.13 -22.58
CA GLY A 82 -103.03 38.37 -23.50
C GLY A 82 -103.43 38.89 -24.88
N GLU A 83 -104.70 39.23 -25.10
CA GLU A 83 -105.18 39.95 -26.27
C GLU A 83 -104.93 41.46 -26.09
N VAL A 84 -103.71 41.86 -26.43
CA VAL A 84 -103.27 43.25 -26.50
C VAL A 84 -103.39 43.74 -27.95
N ASN A 85 -103.50 45.06 -28.14
CA ASN A 85 -103.54 45.67 -29.47
C ASN A 85 -102.34 45.18 -30.32
N SER A 86 -102.53 44.93 -31.63
CA SER A 86 -101.55 44.21 -32.47
C SER A 86 -100.14 44.81 -32.41
N ASP A 87 -100.05 46.12 -32.25
CA ASP A 87 -98.79 46.87 -32.18
C ASP A 87 -98.09 46.72 -30.83
N GLU A 88 -98.83 46.73 -29.71
CA GLU A 88 -98.27 46.51 -28.37
C GLU A 88 -97.76 45.06 -28.22
N LYS A 89 -98.49 44.10 -28.79
CA LYS A 89 -98.06 42.69 -28.86
C LYS A 89 -96.75 42.54 -29.62
N ARG A 90 -96.61 43.17 -30.79
CA ARG A 90 -95.35 43.19 -31.57
C ARG A 90 -94.20 43.81 -30.80
N VAL A 91 -94.42 44.91 -30.07
CA VAL A 91 -93.37 45.56 -29.27
C VAL A 91 -92.93 44.68 -28.09
N LEU A 92 -93.87 44.04 -27.39
CA LEU A 92 -93.56 43.14 -26.28
C LEU A 92 -92.87 41.86 -26.76
N GLU A 93 -93.34 41.25 -27.85
CA GLU A 93 -92.69 40.11 -28.49
C GLU A 93 -91.27 40.47 -28.97
N GLY A 94 -91.08 41.67 -29.52
CA GLY A 94 -89.76 42.21 -29.86
C GLY A 94 -88.84 42.35 -28.65
N LYS A 95 -89.32 42.95 -27.55
CA LYS A 95 -88.57 43.05 -26.29
C LYS A 95 -88.24 41.68 -25.68
N VAL A 96 -89.16 40.71 -25.77
CA VAL A 96 -88.93 39.33 -25.32
C VAL A 96 -87.89 38.66 -26.20
N ALA A 97 -87.95 38.81 -27.52
CA ALA A 97 -86.97 38.26 -28.45
C ALA A 97 -85.57 38.87 -28.21
N GLU A 98 -85.49 40.19 -28.00
CA GLU A 98 -84.25 40.88 -27.69
C GLU A 98 -83.66 40.44 -26.33
N ARG A 99 -84.51 40.31 -25.29
CA ARG A 99 -84.08 39.77 -23.99
C ARG A 99 -83.65 38.31 -24.06
N LYS A 100 -84.33 37.48 -24.86
CA LYS A 100 -83.90 36.10 -25.11
C LYS A 100 -82.56 36.05 -25.83
N LYS A 101 -82.38 36.86 -26.88
CA LYS A 101 -81.13 36.97 -27.63
C LYS A 101 -79.97 37.39 -26.72
N THR A 102 -80.16 38.44 -25.93
CA THR A 102 -79.13 38.91 -24.97
C THR A 102 -78.83 37.86 -23.89
N LEU A 103 -79.84 37.13 -23.39
CA LEU A 103 -79.62 36.02 -22.47
C LEU A 103 -78.81 34.89 -23.11
N GLU A 104 -79.14 34.49 -24.35
CA GLU A 104 -78.41 33.47 -25.11
C GLU A 104 -76.95 33.88 -25.32
N GLU A 105 -76.71 35.14 -25.71
CA GLU A 105 -75.36 35.70 -25.89
C GLU A 105 -74.57 35.70 -24.57
N LYS A 106 -75.20 36.10 -23.46
CA LYS A 106 -74.56 36.06 -22.14
C LYS A 106 -74.29 34.64 -21.65
N LYS A 107 -75.18 33.69 -21.92
CA LYS A 107 -74.94 32.26 -21.64
C LYS A 107 -73.75 31.73 -22.44
N LYS A 108 -73.70 31.99 -23.76
CA LYS A 108 -72.56 31.62 -24.60
C LYS A 108 -71.25 32.25 -24.10
N ALA A 109 -71.28 33.53 -23.73
CA ALA A 109 -70.10 34.21 -23.17
C ALA A 109 -69.67 33.59 -21.83
N TYR A 110 -70.62 33.25 -20.96
CA TYR A 110 -70.35 32.56 -19.70
C TYR A 110 -69.73 31.18 -19.93
N ASP A 111 -70.29 30.38 -20.83
CA ASP A 111 -69.79 29.03 -21.13
C ASP A 111 -68.36 29.08 -21.68
N VAL A 112 -68.07 30.04 -22.55
CA VAL A 112 -66.71 30.30 -23.05
C VAL A 112 -65.79 30.69 -21.91
N LEU A 113 -66.19 31.65 -21.05
CA LEU A 113 -65.37 32.09 -19.92
C LEU A 113 -65.12 30.96 -18.93
N GLN A 114 -66.13 30.15 -18.63
CA GLN A 114 -66.03 28.98 -17.75
C GLN A 114 -65.06 27.94 -18.34
N SER A 115 -65.10 27.70 -19.66
CA SER A 115 -64.15 26.82 -20.32
C SER A 115 -62.72 27.37 -20.24
N MET A 116 -62.53 28.69 -20.38
CA MET A 116 -61.23 29.34 -20.24
C MET A 116 -60.71 29.28 -18.81
N CYS A 117 -61.56 29.52 -17.80
CA CYS A 117 -61.19 29.38 -16.39
C CYS A 117 -60.74 27.95 -16.07
N ARG A 118 -61.46 26.93 -16.57
CA ARG A 118 -61.05 25.52 -16.39
C ARG A 118 -59.70 25.22 -17.06
N LYS A 119 -59.48 25.74 -18.27
CA LYS A 119 -58.17 25.61 -18.96
C LYS A 119 -57.04 26.27 -18.16
N LEU A 120 -57.21 27.52 -17.75
CA LEU A 120 -56.26 28.24 -16.91
C LEU A 120 -55.97 27.50 -15.60
N GLN A 121 -56.98 26.92 -14.97
CA GLN A 121 -56.81 26.15 -13.74
C GLN A 121 -55.98 24.88 -13.97
N ASN A 122 -56.20 24.18 -15.09
CA ASN A 122 -55.37 23.04 -15.50
C ASN A 122 -53.93 23.49 -15.82
N ASP A 123 -53.76 24.59 -16.55
CA ASP A 123 -52.45 25.13 -16.91
C ASP A 123 -51.66 25.48 -15.64
N VAL A 124 -52.28 26.15 -14.67
CA VAL A 124 -51.68 26.46 -13.35
C VAL A 124 -51.25 25.19 -12.63
N GLN A 125 -52.07 24.12 -12.64
CA GLN A 125 -51.69 22.84 -12.02
C GLN A 125 -50.50 22.20 -12.74
N MET A 126 -50.47 22.23 -14.07
CA MET A 126 -49.36 21.70 -14.86
C MET A 126 -48.08 22.49 -14.61
N THR A 127 -48.15 23.83 -14.59
CA THR A 127 -47.00 24.68 -14.28
C THR A 127 -46.47 24.43 -12.87
N LYS A 128 -47.36 24.27 -11.86
CA LYS A 128 -46.92 23.89 -10.50
C LYS A 128 -46.17 22.57 -10.48
N ARG A 129 -46.69 21.52 -11.12
CA ARG A 129 -46.00 20.24 -11.23
C ARG A 129 -44.64 20.36 -11.92
N THR A 130 -44.51 21.21 -12.94
CA THR A 130 -43.21 21.44 -13.59
C THR A 130 -42.24 22.19 -12.68
N ILE A 131 -42.73 23.14 -11.87
CA ILE A 131 -41.93 23.88 -10.88
C ILE A 131 -41.43 22.93 -9.77
N ASP A 132 -42.29 22.02 -9.29
CA ASP A 132 -41.90 21.07 -8.26
C ASP A 132 -40.83 20.10 -8.78
N LYS A 133 -40.98 19.60 -10.01
CA LYS A 133 -39.96 18.75 -10.66
C LYS A 133 -38.63 19.47 -10.88
N THR A 134 -38.65 20.73 -11.31
CA THR A 134 -37.41 21.49 -11.48
C THR A 134 -36.76 21.83 -10.14
N ARG A 135 -37.56 22.05 -9.09
CA ARG A 135 -37.07 22.24 -7.72
C ARG A 135 -36.40 20.97 -7.17
N GLU A 136 -37.00 19.79 -7.38
CA GLU A 136 -36.39 18.51 -7.01
C GLU A 136 -35.06 18.29 -7.73
N ALA A 137 -35.00 18.56 -9.04
CA ALA A 137 -33.77 18.49 -9.81
C ALA A 137 -32.71 19.49 -9.30
N ALA A 138 -33.11 20.72 -8.98
CA ALA A 138 -32.21 21.73 -8.41
C ALA A 138 -31.64 21.30 -7.05
N ASN A 139 -32.49 20.75 -6.17
CA ASN A 139 -32.04 20.20 -4.89
C ASN A 139 -31.06 19.03 -5.08
N GLY A 140 -31.33 18.13 -6.04
CA GLY A 140 -30.40 17.05 -6.39
C GLY A 140 -29.04 17.57 -6.86
N LEU A 141 -29.03 18.63 -7.67
CA LEU A 141 -27.79 19.29 -8.10
C LEU A 141 -27.06 19.97 -6.93
N ILE A 142 -27.77 20.59 -5.99
CA ILE A 142 -27.17 21.19 -4.79
C ILE A 142 -26.48 20.12 -3.94
N VAL A 143 -27.16 19.00 -3.66
CA VAL A 143 -26.55 17.86 -2.94
C VAL A 143 -25.30 17.37 -3.68
N LYS A 144 -25.35 17.29 -5.02
CA LYS A 144 -24.19 16.89 -5.81
C LYS A 144 -23.03 17.88 -5.72
N ILE A 145 -23.31 19.17 -5.68
CA ILE A 145 -22.29 20.22 -5.50
C ILE A 145 -21.66 20.09 -4.10
N GLU A 146 -22.46 19.83 -3.06
CA GLU A 146 -21.98 19.61 -1.69
C GLU A 146 -21.09 18.35 -1.58
N GLU A 147 -21.48 17.24 -2.22
CA GLU A 147 -20.64 16.05 -2.30
C GLU A 147 -19.29 16.33 -2.98
N LEU A 148 -19.32 17.05 -4.12
CA LEU A 148 -18.10 17.38 -4.87
C LEU A 148 -17.21 18.35 -4.12
N THR A 149 -17.78 19.29 -3.37
CA THR A 149 -17.01 20.22 -2.51
C THR A 149 -16.34 19.47 -1.37
N LEU A 150 -17.04 18.57 -0.67
CA LEU A 150 -16.44 17.70 0.35
C LEU A 150 -15.33 16.81 -0.22
N PHE A 151 -15.54 16.24 -1.41
CA PHE A 151 -14.51 15.45 -2.09
C PHE A 151 -13.26 16.29 -2.42
N ASN A 152 -13.45 17.52 -2.91
CA ASN A 152 -12.35 18.44 -3.20
C ASN A 152 -11.60 18.85 -1.93
N GLU A 153 -12.31 19.13 -0.83
CA GLU A 153 -11.70 19.46 0.46
C GLU A 153 -10.84 18.30 0.99
N ARG A 154 -11.37 17.07 0.95
CA ARG A 154 -10.62 15.87 1.32
C ARG A 154 -9.38 15.69 0.43
N SER A 155 -9.54 15.82 -0.87
CA SER A 155 -8.42 15.71 -1.84
C SER A 155 -7.35 16.78 -1.57
N LEU A 156 -7.75 18.01 -1.22
CA LEU A 156 -6.83 19.08 -0.84
C LEU A 156 -6.08 18.77 0.47
N GLN A 157 -6.76 18.17 1.45
CA GLN A 157 -6.10 17.73 2.69
C GLN A 157 -5.09 16.61 2.44
N GLU A 158 -5.45 15.61 1.62
CA GLU A 158 -4.54 14.54 1.22
C GLU A 158 -3.33 15.08 0.46
N LEU A 159 -3.54 16.06 -0.44
CA LEU A 159 -2.46 16.75 -1.14
C LEU A 159 -1.53 17.50 -0.17
N LYS A 160 -2.07 18.17 0.86
CA LYS A 160 -1.26 18.85 1.88
C LYS A 160 -0.42 17.84 2.67
N LYS A 161 -0.99 16.70 3.07
CA LYS A 161 -0.26 15.61 3.74
C LYS A 161 0.86 15.06 2.86
N ALA A 162 0.56 14.78 1.59
CA ALA A 162 1.57 14.30 0.64
C ALA A 162 2.71 15.31 0.41
N LYS A 163 2.40 16.61 0.38
CA LYS A 163 3.43 17.68 0.33
C LYS A 163 4.31 17.70 1.57
N HIS A 164 3.74 17.54 2.75
CA HIS A 164 4.49 17.47 4.01
C HIS A 164 5.45 16.27 4.02
N ILE A 165 4.94 15.07 3.69
CA ILE A 165 5.75 13.85 3.61
C ILE A 165 6.88 14.01 2.59
N LYS A 166 6.60 14.63 1.43
CA LYS A 166 7.65 14.95 0.45
C LYS A 166 8.73 15.86 1.04
N GLN A 167 8.35 16.89 1.80
CA GLN A 167 9.31 17.81 2.42
C GLN A 167 10.15 17.08 3.48
N GLU A 168 9.55 16.23 4.30
CA GLU A 168 10.27 15.40 5.28
C GLU A 168 11.29 14.49 4.60
N MET A 169 10.87 13.74 3.56
CA MET A 169 11.78 12.87 2.80
C MET A 169 12.92 13.66 2.12
N MET A 170 12.66 14.90 1.66
CA MET A 170 13.71 15.75 1.11
C MET A 170 14.74 16.18 2.17
N VAL A 171 14.30 16.42 3.41
CA VAL A 171 15.22 16.73 4.53
C VAL A 171 16.04 15.50 4.88
N GLU A 172 15.44 14.32 4.96
CA GLU A 172 16.12 13.05 5.21
C GLU A 172 17.15 12.73 4.12
N ASP A 173 16.80 12.88 2.84
CA ASP A 173 17.72 12.69 1.71
C ASP A 173 18.93 13.66 1.78
N ASN A 174 18.70 14.92 2.15
CA ASN A 174 19.78 15.87 2.35
C ASN A 174 20.67 15.51 3.55
N LEU A 175 20.09 15.02 4.64
CA LEU A 175 20.83 14.55 5.81
C LEU A 175 21.73 13.36 5.44
N LEU A 176 21.17 12.36 4.75
CA LEU A 176 21.93 11.19 4.26
C LEU A 176 23.04 11.60 3.29
N LYS A 177 22.78 12.55 2.38
CA LYS A 177 23.82 13.10 1.50
C LYS A 177 24.94 13.78 2.28
N LEU A 178 24.64 14.49 3.37
CA LEU A 178 25.65 15.10 4.23
C LEU A 178 26.47 14.04 4.96
N GLU A 179 25.84 13.00 5.50
CA GLU A 179 26.53 11.87 6.12
C GLU A 179 27.43 11.13 5.14
N LEU A 180 26.94 10.85 3.93
CA LEU A 180 27.73 10.23 2.87
C LEU A 180 28.95 11.08 2.53
N LYS A 181 28.78 12.41 2.38
CA LYS A 181 29.92 13.33 2.17
C LYS A 181 30.92 13.28 3.32
N ARG A 182 30.46 13.26 4.58
CA ARG A 182 31.35 13.15 5.76
C ARG A 182 32.12 11.83 5.78
N LEU A 183 31.46 10.71 5.52
CA LEU A 183 32.09 9.38 5.44
C LEU A 183 33.08 9.31 4.29
N ARG A 184 32.72 9.84 3.12
CA ARG A 184 33.62 9.91 1.96
C ARG A 184 34.87 10.73 2.25
N ASN A 185 34.73 11.90 2.86
CA ASN A 185 35.88 12.72 3.25
C ASN A 185 36.75 12.00 4.29
N THR A 186 36.14 11.31 5.26
CA THR A 186 36.89 10.51 6.25
C THR A 186 37.67 9.38 5.57
N LEU A 187 37.06 8.69 4.60
CA LEU A 187 37.72 7.65 3.83
C LEU A 187 38.88 8.20 2.99
N CYS A 188 38.68 9.32 2.29
CA CYS A 188 39.75 9.99 1.54
C CYS A 188 40.92 10.38 2.45
N ASN A 189 40.64 10.99 3.61
CA ASN A 189 41.67 11.35 4.58
C ASN A 189 42.43 10.11 5.12
N LYS A 190 41.75 8.98 5.30
CA LYS A 190 42.40 7.72 5.72
C LYS A 190 43.25 7.13 4.60
N ALA A 191 42.77 7.17 3.36
CA ALA A 191 43.52 6.73 2.19
C ALA A 191 44.80 7.55 1.99
N GLU A 192 44.73 8.88 2.10
CA GLU A 192 45.91 9.77 2.05
C GLU A 192 46.91 9.46 3.18
N LYS A 193 46.43 9.19 4.39
CA LYS A 193 47.29 8.76 5.52
C LYS A 193 47.98 7.42 5.24
N VAL A 194 47.28 6.44 4.68
CA VAL A 194 47.89 5.16 4.31
C VAL A 194 48.95 5.37 3.24
N LEU A 195 48.64 6.12 2.19
CA LEU A 195 49.58 6.39 1.10
C LEU A 195 50.83 7.14 1.56
N THR A 196 50.68 8.10 2.47
CA THR A 196 51.83 8.80 3.08
C THR A 196 52.69 7.88 3.95
N LEU A 197 52.07 7.00 4.74
CA LEU A 197 52.79 5.99 5.53
C LEU A 197 53.50 4.96 4.66
N GLU A 198 52.86 4.50 3.57
CA GLU A 198 53.48 3.59 2.60
C GLU A 198 54.69 4.23 1.93
N LYS A 199 54.59 5.51 1.55
CA LYS A 199 55.71 6.27 1.00
C LYS A 199 56.87 6.36 2.01
N GLN A 200 56.59 6.71 3.26
CA GLN A 200 57.61 6.75 4.32
C GLN A 200 58.23 5.37 4.57
N GLN A 201 57.43 4.30 4.55
CA GLN A 201 57.94 2.93 4.69
C GLN A 201 58.90 2.56 3.56
N LEU A 202 58.57 2.92 2.31
CA LEU A 202 59.44 2.68 1.15
C LEU A 202 60.74 3.48 1.25
N GLU A 203 60.67 4.76 1.65
CA GLU A 203 61.84 5.60 1.88
C GLU A 203 62.76 5.00 2.96
N LEU A 204 62.20 4.55 4.09
CA LEU A 204 62.95 3.88 5.15
C LEU A 204 63.58 2.57 4.68
N LYS A 205 62.83 1.73 3.94
CA LYS A 205 63.37 0.47 3.37
C LYS A 205 64.53 0.74 2.43
N LYS A 206 64.44 1.79 1.60
CA LYS A 206 65.51 2.21 0.69
C LYS A 206 66.74 2.67 1.48
N ALA A 207 66.56 3.54 2.49
CA ALA A 207 67.66 4.03 3.33
C ALA A 207 68.35 2.89 4.09
N ILE A 208 67.58 1.92 4.61
CA ILE A 208 68.15 0.72 5.25
C ILE A 208 68.97 -0.09 4.24
N ALA A 209 68.45 -0.34 3.03
CA ALA A 209 69.16 -1.08 2.01
C ALA A 209 70.48 -0.40 1.61
N GLU A 210 70.46 0.92 1.39
CA GLU A 210 71.67 1.71 1.10
C GLU A 210 72.67 1.60 2.25
N ARG A 211 72.24 1.78 3.49
CA ARG A 211 73.13 1.68 4.66
C ARG A 211 73.70 0.27 4.86
N THR A 212 72.91 -0.77 4.60
CA THR A 212 73.41 -2.15 4.66
C THR A 212 74.47 -2.43 3.60
N GLU A 213 74.31 -1.86 2.40
CA GLU A 213 75.28 -2.00 1.32
C GLU A 213 76.57 -1.22 1.62
N GLU A 214 76.47 -0.01 2.18
CA GLU A 214 77.63 0.74 2.68
C GLU A 214 78.41 -0.06 3.72
N ILE A 215 77.72 -0.61 4.73
CA ILE A 215 78.34 -1.45 5.77
C ILE A 215 78.99 -2.68 5.14
N ARG A 216 78.35 -3.31 4.14
CA ARG A 216 78.92 -4.46 3.41
C ARG A 216 80.23 -4.09 2.70
N ILE A 217 80.26 -2.96 2.02
CA ILE A 217 81.46 -2.46 1.32
C ILE A 217 82.57 -2.14 2.33
N HIS A 218 82.26 -1.44 3.42
CA HIS A 218 83.23 -1.14 4.48
C HIS A 218 83.79 -2.41 5.13
N LYS A 219 82.94 -3.40 5.40
CA LYS A 219 83.38 -4.69 5.92
C LYS A 219 84.32 -5.40 4.94
N ALA A 220 83.97 -5.46 3.66
CA ALA A 220 84.83 -6.07 2.64
C ALA A 220 86.18 -5.34 2.49
N MET A 221 86.19 -4.02 2.64
CA MET A 221 87.41 -3.20 2.66
C MET A 221 88.29 -3.56 3.87
N LEU A 222 87.72 -3.65 5.08
CA LEU A 222 88.43 -4.06 6.29
C LEU A 222 88.97 -5.48 6.18
N ASP A 223 88.19 -6.43 5.67
CA ASP A 223 88.63 -7.81 5.43
C ASP A 223 89.79 -7.87 4.40
N SER A 224 89.81 -6.96 3.43
CA SER A 224 90.95 -6.81 2.51
C SER A 224 92.20 -6.27 3.24
N GLN A 225 92.05 -5.25 4.08
CA GLN A 225 93.15 -4.70 4.89
C GLN A 225 93.73 -5.74 5.85
N ILE A 226 92.89 -6.51 6.54
CA ILE A 226 93.33 -7.60 7.42
C ILE A 226 94.17 -8.61 6.64
N ARG A 227 93.71 -9.02 5.44
CA ARG A 227 94.46 -9.95 4.59
C ARG A 227 95.83 -9.41 4.17
N LEU A 228 95.92 -8.12 3.84
CA LEU A 228 97.20 -7.47 3.51
C LEU A 228 98.14 -7.45 4.73
N LEU A 229 97.64 -7.07 5.90
CA LEU A 229 98.42 -7.08 7.14
C LEU A 229 98.88 -8.49 7.54
N ASP A 230 98.04 -9.51 7.36
CA ASP A 230 98.43 -10.90 7.58
C ASP A 230 99.55 -11.33 6.61
N GLN A 231 99.47 -10.94 5.34
CA GLN A 231 100.54 -11.19 4.36
C GLN A 231 101.85 -10.50 4.77
N GLU A 232 101.79 -9.25 5.23
CA GLU A 232 102.96 -8.53 5.76
C GLU A 232 103.52 -9.22 7.01
N ARG A 233 102.68 -9.64 7.96
CA ARG A 233 103.10 -10.41 9.13
C ARG A 233 103.80 -11.71 8.73
N HIS A 234 103.25 -12.44 7.77
CA HIS A 234 103.87 -13.67 7.25
C HIS A 234 105.22 -13.40 6.58
N ARG A 235 105.32 -12.33 5.78
CA ARG A 235 106.58 -11.89 5.17
C ARG A 235 107.62 -11.55 6.25
N MET A 236 107.27 -10.72 7.23
CA MET A 236 108.17 -10.36 8.33
C MET A 236 108.61 -11.59 9.14
N SER A 237 107.71 -12.54 9.36
CA SER A 237 108.02 -13.80 10.04
C SER A 237 109.01 -14.65 9.23
N ALA A 238 108.86 -14.72 7.91
CA ALA A 238 109.81 -15.41 7.03
C ALA A 238 111.18 -14.72 7.03
N GLU A 239 111.21 -13.38 6.91
CA GLU A 239 112.46 -12.61 7.01
C GLU A 239 113.15 -12.80 8.37
N PHE A 240 112.38 -12.87 9.47
CA PHE A 240 112.90 -13.16 10.81
C PHE A 240 113.52 -14.57 10.88
N GLN A 241 112.83 -15.60 10.38
CA GLN A 241 113.35 -16.96 10.36
C GLN A 241 114.62 -17.08 9.50
N ASP A 242 114.69 -16.41 8.35
CA ASP A 242 115.90 -16.33 7.53
C ASP A 242 117.08 -15.70 8.28
N ARG A 243 116.82 -14.66 9.09
CA ARG A 243 117.85 -14.03 9.94
C ARG A 243 118.30 -14.96 11.05
N LEU A 244 117.36 -15.66 11.69
CA LEU A 244 117.64 -16.64 12.73
C LEU A 244 118.52 -17.78 12.17
N TRP A 245 118.16 -18.31 11.00
CA TRP A 245 118.95 -19.32 10.30
C TRP A 245 120.37 -18.84 9.95
N LYS A 246 120.52 -17.58 9.51
CA LYS A 246 121.84 -16.99 9.26
C LYS A 246 122.69 -16.90 10.53
N ILE A 247 122.06 -16.52 11.66
CA ILE A 247 122.72 -16.46 12.97
C ILE A 247 123.16 -17.85 13.40
N ASP A 248 122.28 -18.85 13.34
CA ASP A 248 122.63 -20.22 13.72
C ASP A 248 123.72 -20.79 12.82
N ARG A 249 123.71 -20.49 11.52
CA ARG A 249 124.82 -20.87 10.62
C ARG A 249 126.15 -20.21 11.03
N LEU A 250 126.13 -18.96 11.46
CA LEU A 250 127.30 -18.25 11.98
C LEU A 250 127.79 -18.84 13.31
N LYS A 251 126.86 -19.18 14.22
CA LYS A 251 127.18 -19.87 15.48
C LYS A 251 127.85 -21.21 15.22
N CYS A 252 127.27 -22.07 14.39
CA CYS A 252 127.88 -23.35 14.02
C CYS A 252 129.26 -23.15 13.40
N ARG A 253 129.45 -22.13 12.56
CA ARG A 253 130.76 -21.81 11.98
C ARG A 253 131.77 -21.34 13.02
N TYR A 254 131.34 -20.53 13.99
CA TYR A 254 132.19 -20.06 15.08
C TYR A 254 132.54 -21.21 16.05
N GLU A 255 131.60 -22.09 16.36
CA GLU A 255 131.84 -23.31 17.14
C GLU A 255 132.87 -24.20 16.45
N ILE A 256 132.71 -24.46 15.14
CA ILE A 256 133.70 -25.18 14.34
C ILE A 256 135.06 -24.46 14.36
N PHE A 257 135.09 -23.13 14.19
CA PHE A 257 136.33 -22.35 14.22
C PHE A 257 137.03 -22.45 15.59
N THR A 258 136.28 -22.32 16.68
CA THR A 258 136.78 -22.40 18.06
C THR A 258 137.29 -23.80 18.38
N LEU A 259 136.61 -24.85 17.91
CA LEU A 259 137.10 -26.23 17.98
C LEU A 259 138.37 -26.47 17.14
N SER A 260 138.55 -25.72 16.05
CA SER A 260 139.72 -25.83 15.16
C SER A 260 140.91 -24.94 15.56
N MET A 261 140.74 -24.04 16.53
CA MET A 261 141.85 -23.33 17.16
C MET A 261 142.36 -24.15 18.35
N PRO A 262 143.67 -24.37 18.49
CA PRO A 262 144.23 -24.93 19.72
C PRO A 262 143.89 -23.99 20.89
N PRO A 263 143.56 -24.52 22.07
CA PRO A 263 143.27 -23.70 23.25
C PRO A 263 144.43 -22.72 23.48
N GLU A 264 144.10 -21.42 23.64
CA GLU A 264 145.04 -20.38 24.01
C GLU A 264 145.73 -20.75 25.34
N GLY A 265 146.89 -21.40 25.22
CA GLY A 265 147.66 -21.85 26.37
C GLY A 265 148.40 -23.17 26.15
N GLU A 266 149.14 -23.33 25.05
CA GLU A 266 150.32 -24.22 24.98
C GLU A 266 151.17 -23.94 23.72
N GLU A 267 152.45 -23.67 23.92
CA GLU A 267 153.45 -23.28 22.91
C GLU A 267 153.70 -24.36 21.83
N MET A 268 154.10 -23.90 20.63
CA MET A 268 154.52 -24.72 19.49
C MET A 268 155.56 -25.79 19.89
N LYS A 269 155.22 -27.08 19.74
CA LYS A 269 156.17 -28.20 19.92
C LYS A 269 156.28 -29.04 18.65
N SER A 270 157.53 -29.25 18.21
CA SER A 270 157.95 -29.78 16.90
C SER A 270 157.73 -31.29 16.73
N GLN A 271 157.62 -31.73 15.46
CA GLN A 271 157.17 -33.04 14.95
C GLN A 271 157.94 -34.27 15.49
N ALA A 272 159.11 -34.08 16.09
CA ALA A 272 159.88 -35.15 16.76
C ALA A 272 159.25 -35.61 18.09
N TYR A 273 158.50 -34.74 18.78
CA TYR A 273 157.83 -35.07 20.04
C TYR A 273 156.72 -36.12 19.85
N TYR A 274 155.95 -36.04 18.76
CA TYR A 274 154.83 -36.96 18.50
C TYR A 274 155.28 -38.37 18.11
N VAL A 275 156.44 -38.51 17.47
CA VAL A 275 156.98 -39.83 17.09
C VAL A 275 157.54 -40.58 18.30
N ILE A 276 158.17 -39.88 19.25
CA ILE A 276 158.71 -40.49 20.48
C ILE A 276 157.59 -40.80 21.47
N LYS A 277 156.56 -39.94 21.56
CA LYS A 277 155.38 -40.17 22.40
C LYS A 277 154.54 -41.36 21.92
N ALA A 278 154.33 -41.51 20.61
CA ALA A 278 153.59 -42.64 20.06
C ALA A 278 154.30 -44.00 20.27
N ALA A 279 155.63 -44.02 20.36
CA ALA A 279 156.39 -45.23 20.65
C ALA A 279 156.32 -45.62 22.14
N GLN A 280 156.38 -44.65 23.04
CA GLN A 280 156.21 -44.87 24.49
C GLN A 280 154.76 -45.21 24.87
N GLU A 281 153.76 -44.60 24.21
CA GLU A 281 152.34 -44.90 24.43
C GLU A 281 151.96 -46.30 23.97
N LYS A 282 152.61 -46.88 22.95
CA LYS A 282 152.31 -48.24 22.49
C LYS A 282 152.72 -49.32 23.50
N GLU A 283 153.82 -49.11 24.22
CA GLU A 283 154.31 -50.04 25.25
C GLU A 283 153.57 -49.82 26.59
N ALA A 284 153.21 -48.58 26.90
CA ALA A 284 152.33 -48.25 28.02
C ALA A 284 150.91 -48.83 27.83
N LEU A 285 150.32 -48.74 26.63
CA LEU A 285 148.99 -49.30 26.32
C LEU A 285 148.93 -50.83 26.40
N GLN A 286 150.05 -51.53 26.23
CA GLN A 286 150.11 -52.98 26.43
C GLN A 286 150.07 -53.34 27.93
N GLN A 287 150.73 -52.56 28.79
CA GLN A 287 150.66 -52.71 30.25
C GLN A 287 149.34 -52.18 30.83
N GLU A 288 148.76 -51.13 30.23
CA GLU A 288 147.42 -50.63 30.57
C GLU A 288 146.32 -51.61 30.15
N GLY A 289 146.54 -52.44 29.12
CA GLY A 289 145.64 -53.54 28.76
C GLY A 289 145.50 -54.58 29.88
N ASP A 290 146.61 -55.04 30.44
CA ASP A 290 146.62 -56.00 31.54
C ASP A 290 146.05 -55.40 32.85
N ASP A 291 146.28 -54.10 33.10
CA ASP A 291 145.68 -53.37 34.22
C ASP A 291 144.17 -53.08 34.03
N LEU A 292 143.71 -52.91 32.80
CA LEU A 292 142.29 -52.73 32.47
C LEU A 292 141.51 -54.04 32.65
N ASP A 293 142.10 -55.20 32.34
CA ASP A 293 141.50 -56.50 32.65
C ASP A 293 141.38 -56.72 34.18
N ALA A 294 142.35 -56.25 34.97
CA ALA A 294 142.24 -56.25 36.44
C ALA A 294 141.19 -55.26 36.97
N LYS A 295 140.95 -54.13 36.27
CA LYS A 295 139.88 -53.17 36.59
C LYS A 295 138.49 -53.66 36.17
N ILE A 296 138.38 -54.47 35.11
CA ILE A 296 137.11 -55.09 34.69
C ILE A 296 136.58 -56.02 35.80
N CYS A 297 137.44 -56.83 36.43
CA CYS A 297 137.04 -57.63 37.58
C CYS A 297 136.67 -56.82 38.85
N LYS A 298 137.09 -55.55 38.95
CA LYS A 298 136.65 -54.63 40.02
C LYS A 298 135.32 -53.94 39.66
N ALA A 299 135.13 -53.56 38.40
CA ALA A 299 133.88 -53.00 37.90
C ALA A 299 132.70 -53.98 38.01
N GLU A 300 132.93 -55.29 37.84
CA GLU A 300 131.92 -56.33 38.07
C GLU A 300 131.43 -56.40 39.54
N LYS A 301 132.29 -56.03 40.51
CA LYS A 301 131.90 -55.91 41.92
C LYS A 301 131.20 -54.57 42.24
N GLU A 302 131.45 -53.52 41.46
CA GLU A 302 130.76 -52.23 41.55
C GLU A 302 129.37 -52.23 40.89
N ILE A 303 129.13 -53.09 39.89
CA ILE A 303 127.79 -53.31 39.31
C ILE A 303 126.79 -53.82 40.37
N ILE A 304 127.24 -54.66 41.31
CA ILE A 304 126.44 -55.12 42.46
C ILE A 304 126.16 -53.97 43.46
N ALA A 305 127.02 -52.95 43.53
CA ALA A 305 126.81 -51.76 44.35
C ALA A 305 125.86 -50.73 43.68
N MET A 306 125.85 -50.64 42.34
CA MET A 306 124.96 -49.73 41.59
C MET A 306 123.50 -50.20 41.51
N GLU A 307 123.22 -51.50 41.64
CA GLU A 307 121.85 -52.02 41.77
C GLU A 307 121.15 -51.52 43.04
N ASN A 308 121.89 -51.31 44.14
CA ASN A 308 121.35 -50.75 45.38
C ASN A 308 121.01 -49.24 45.29
N SER A 309 121.68 -48.49 44.42
CA SER A 309 121.39 -47.07 44.15
C SER A 309 120.16 -46.86 43.27
N LEU A 310 119.83 -47.83 42.42
CA LEU A 310 118.64 -47.83 41.54
C LEU A 310 117.32 -48.01 42.34
N CYS A 311 117.40 -48.59 43.54
CA CYS A 311 116.27 -48.71 44.47
C CYS A 311 115.83 -47.34 45.05
N VAL A 312 116.76 -46.41 45.26
CA VAL A 312 116.50 -45.06 45.79
C VAL A 312 115.88 -44.14 44.74
N LEU A 313 116.27 -44.28 43.47
CA LEU A 313 115.69 -43.56 42.31
C LEU A 313 114.23 -43.96 42.00
N LYS A 314 113.85 -45.23 42.26
CA LYS A 314 112.46 -45.69 42.10
C LYS A 314 111.49 -45.05 43.10
N ASN A 315 111.95 -44.64 44.29
CA ASN A 315 111.14 -43.93 45.28
C ASN A 315 110.88 -42.46 44.93
N TRP A 316 111.81 -41.78 44.23
CA TRP A 316 111.60 -40.40 43.78
C TRP A 316 110.64 -40.30 42.58
N ASN A 317 110.66 -41.29 41.69
CA ASN A 317 109.76 -41.35 40.53
C ASN A 317 108.28 -41.59 40.93
N ARG A 318 108.05 -42.26 42.06
CA ARG A 318 106.70 -42.49 42.63
C ARG A 318 106.06 -41.20 43.19
N ASN A 319 106.87 -40.24 43.66
CA ASN A 319 106.38 -38.94 44.16
C ASN A 319 106.06 -37.93 43.04
N TYR A 320 106.67 -38.07 41.86
CA TYR A 320 106.35 -37.23 40.69
C TYR A 320 105.03 -37.64 40.01
N LYS A 321 104.60 -38.89 40.17
CA LYS A 321 103.37 -39.41 39.56
C LYS A 321 102.10 -39.06 40.36
N THR A 322 102.24 -38.68 41.63
CA THR A 322 101.15 -38.27 42.52
C THR A 322 100.86 -36.78 42.48
N SER A 323 101.80 -35.95 42.02
CA SER A 323 101.62 -34.49 41.89
C SER A 323 100.95 -34.04 40.59
N VAL A 324 100.82 -34.92 39.58
CA VAL A 324 100.27 -34.59 38.25
C VAL A 324 98.86 -35.15 38.01
N SER A 325 98.30 -35.99 38.89
CA SER A 325 96.89 -36.45 38.78
C SER A 325 95.88 -35.59 39.55
N GLY A 326 96.18 -34.30 39.71
CA GLY A 326 95.38 -33.34 40.48
C GLY A 326 94.86 -32.14 39.70
N ALA A 327 94.68 -32.24 38.38
CA ALA A 327 93.99 -31.22 37.59
C ALA A 327 92.51 -31.60 37.45
N ALA A 328 91.70 -31.15 38.41
CA ALA A 328 90.25 -31.19 38.33
C ALA A 328 89.78 -30.31 37.15
N LEU A 329 88.74 -30.79 36.44
CA LEU A 329 87.93 -30.01 35.51
C LEU A 329 87.66 -28.63 36.10
N THR A 330 88.06 -27.58 35.38
CA THR A 330 87.89 -26.20 35.81
C THR A 330 86.40 -25.88 35.95
N SER A 331 86.03 -25.20 37.04
CA SER A 331 84.65 -24.85 37.41
C SER A 331 83.87 -24.11 36.31
N GLU A 332 84.58 -23.40 35.41
CA GLU A 332 83.98 -22.59 34.35
C GLU A 332 83.38 -23.43 33.20
N GLU A 333 84.03 -24.53 32.79
CA GLU A 333 83.53 -25.39 31.71
C GLU A 333 82.22 -26.11 32.11
N LEU A 334 82.07 -26.41 33.40
CA LEU A 334 80.90 -27.07 33.96
C LEU A 334 79.70 -26.09 34.04
N GLU A 335 79.94 -24.83 34.37
CA GLU A 335 78.92 -23.78 34.36
C GLU A 335 78.44 -23.42 32.96
N GLU A 336 79.36 -23.34 31.98
CA GLU A 336 79.00 -23.07 30.58
C GLU A 336 78.16 -24.21 29.99
N LYS A 337 78.53 -25.47 30.28
CA LYS A 337 77.73 -26.64 29.89
C LYS A 337 76.31 -26.59 30.45
N LEU A 338 76.14 -26.24 31.73
CA LEU A 338 74.82 -26.12 32.35
C LEU A 338 73.97 -25.00 31.74
N LYS A 339 74.57 -23.86 31.36
CA LYS A 339 73.87 -22.77 30.66
C LYS A 339 73.40 -23.22 29.27
N LEU A 340 74.29 -23.84 28.49
CA LEU A 340 73.94 -24.35 27.15
C LEU A 340 72.87 -25.44 27.20
N GLU A 341 72.90 -26.33 28.20
CA GLU A 341 71.84 -27.34 28.41
C GLU A 341 70.50 -26.73 28.82
N LYS A 342 70.49 -25.58 29.50
CA LYS A 342 69.27 -24.85 29.83
C LYS A 342 68.71 -24.14 28.59
N ASP A 343 69.55 -23.45 27.84
CA ASP A 343 69.15 -22.76 26.60
C ASP A 343 68.61 -23.75 25.56
N LYS A 344 69.20 -24.94 25.46
CA LYS A 344 68.68 -26.03 24.62
C LYS A 344 67.28 -26.47 25.05
N ARG A 345 67.05 -26.65 26.36
CA ARG A 345 65.73 -27.03 26.89
C ARG A 345 64.67 -25.96 26.60
N ASP A 346 65.00 -24.69 26.82
CA ASP A 346 64.10 -23.57 26.55
C ASP A 346 63.77 -23.44 25.05
N ALA A 347 64.75 -23.69 24.18
CA ALA A 347 64.55 -23.72 22.73
C ALA A 347 63.66 -24.89 22.29
N ASP A 348 63.86 -26.09 22.85
CA ASP A 348 63.05 -27.27 22.57
C ASP A 348 61.59 -27.09 23.03
N GLU A 349 61.35 -26.46 24.18
CA GLU A 349 60.00 -26.14 24.66
C GLU A 349 59.30 -25.13 23.74
N LYS A 350 59.99 -24.06 23.34
CA LYS A 350 59.48 -23.08 22.36
C LYS A 350 59.16 -23.74 21.01
N TYR A 351 60.01 -24.66 20.55
CA TYR A 351 59.78 -25.43 19.33
C TYR A 351 58.53 -26.29 19.44
N ARG A 352 58.34 -27.04 20.54
CA ARG A 352 57.13 -27.84 20.78
C ARG A 352 55.87 -26.99 20.86
N CYS A 353 55.93 -25.81 21.49
CA CYS A 353 54.80 -24.87 21.52
C CYS A 353 54.44 -24.38 20.11
N LYS A 354 55.43 -24.01 19.29
CA LYS A 354 55.20 -23.61 17.89
C LYS A 354 54.64 -24.76 17.05
N GLN A 355 55.13 -25.99 17.22
CA GLN A 355 54.58 -27.16 16.53
C GLN A 355 53.11 -27.43 16.90
N ARG A 356 52.74 -27.33 18.18
CA ARG A 356 51.34 -27.42 18.62
C ARG A 356 50.50 -26.33 17.97
N LYS A 357 51.01 -25.09 17.92
CA LYS A 357 50.29 -23.99 17.30
C LYS A 357 50.08 -24.18 15.80
N ILE A 358 51.06 -24.74 15.10
CA ILE A 358 50.93 -25.08 13.68
C ILE A 358 49.84 -26.13 13.47
N LYS A 359 49.78 -27.17 14.31
CA LYS A 359 48.73 -28.19 14.22
C LYS A 359 47.33 -27.61 14.44
N GLU A 360 47.15 -26.80 15.49
CA GLU A 360 45.88 -26.10 15.74
C GLU A 360 45.44 -25.23 14.54
N LEU A 361 46.39 -24.49 13.96
CA LEU A 361 46.09 -23.65 12.79
C LEU A 361 45.76 -24.49 11.55
N GLN A 362 46.41 -25.63 11.35
CA GLN A 362 46.10 -26.57 10.27
C GLN A 362 44.70 -27.19 10.43
N GLU A 363 44.34 -27.61 11.64
CA GLU A 363 43.00 -28.13 11.94
C GLU A 363 41.91 -27.05 11.74
N ASN A 364 42.16 -25.83 12.20
CA ASN A 364 41.24 -24.70 11.98
C ASN A 364 41.09 -24.36 10.49
N LEU A 365 42.18 -24.37 9.72
CA LEU A 365 42.13 -24.17 8.27
C LEU A 365 41.33 -25.26 7.57
N GLN A 366 41.51 -26.53 7.96
CA GLN A 366 40.72 -27.64 7.40
C GLN A 366 39.24 -27.51 7.74
N SER A 367 38.90 -27.14 8.98
CA SER A 367 37.52 -26.91 9.40
C SER A 367 36.87 -25.75 8.65
N MET A 368 37.57 -24.63 8.49
CA MET A 368 37.09 -23.50 7.69
C MET A 368 36.93 -23.85 6.22
N GLN A 369 37.83 -24.65 5.65
CA GLN A 369 37.73 -25.13 4.27
C GLN A 369 36.48 -26.02 4.08
N GLN A 370 36.23 -26.97 4.98
CA GLN A 370 35.03 -27.80 4.94
C GLN A 370 33.75 -26.96 5.06
N HIS A 371 33.73 -25.96 5.95
CA HIS A 371 32.60 -25.04 6.08
C HIS A 371 32.40 -24.22 4.80
N PHE A 372 33.49 -23.73 4.19
CA PHE A 372 33.44 -23.00 2.93
C PHE A 372 32.83 -23.86 1.81
N ASP A 373 33.26 -25.12 1.69
CA ASP A 373 32.73 -26.05 0.68
C ASP A 373 31.23 -26.34 0.89
N ILE A 374 30.76 -26.41 2.15
CA ILE A 374 29.32 -26.56 2.46
C ILE A 374 28.54 -25.32 2.00
N VAL A 375 29.02 -24.12 2.35
CA VAL A 375 28.37 -22.86 1.95
C VAL A 375 28.34 -22.72 0.43
N GLN A 376 29.41 -23.12 -0.25
CA GLN A 376 29.47 -23.08 -1.72
C GLN A 376 28.44 -24.02 -2.36
N LYS A 377 28.25 -25.23 -1.81
CA LYS A 377 27.20 -26.17 -2.26
C LYS A 377 25.79 -25.60 -2.02
N GLN A 378 25.56 -24.97 -0.87
CA GLN A 378 24.29 -24.31 -0.57
C GLN A 378 24.01 -23.15 -1.54
N GLN A 379 25.02 -22.33 -1.84
CA GLN A 379 24.89 -21.26 -2.83
C GLN A 379 24.48 -21.81 -4.21
N ALA A 380 25.15 -22.87 -4.69
CA ALA A 380 24.82 -23.50 -5.96
C ALA A 380 23.36 -24.00 -6.00
N LEU A 381 22.89 -24.62 -4.91
CA LEU A 381 21.51 -25.10 -4.78
C LEU A 381 20.50 -23.95 -4.80
N PHE A 382 20.78 -22.83 -4.12
CA PHE A 382 19.90 -21.66 -4.17
C PHE A 382 19.89 -20.99 -5.55
N GLU A 383 21.02 -20.99 -6.27
CA GLU A 383 21.08 -20.49 -7.64
C GLU A 383 20.25 -21.33 -8.60
N GLU A 384 20.24 -22.66 -8.43
CA GLU A 384 19.39 -23.57 -9.21
C GLU A 384 17.90 -23.32 -8.91
N GLN A 385 17.50 -23.29 -7.63
CA GLN A 385 16.12 -22.96 -7.24
C GLN A 385 15.67 -21.59 -7.76
N LYS A 386 16.58 -20.61 -7.80
CA LYS A 386 16.29 -19.29 -8.37
C LYS A 386 16.01 -19.39 -9.87
N LYS A 387 16.80 -20.16 -10.62
CA LYS A 387 16.59 -20.38 -12.07
C LYS A 387 15.25 -21.08 -12.32
N GLU A 388 14.91 -22.11 -11.54
CA GLU A 388 13.63 -22.81 -11.64
C GLU A 388 12.44 -21.87 -11.40
N LYS A 389 12.49 -21.07 -10.32
CA LYS A 389 11.44 -20.09 -10.02
C LYS A 389 11.34 -19.01 -11.10
N GLN A 390 12.46 -18.56 -11.65
CA GLN A 390 12.46 -17.62 -12.78
C GLN A 390 11.82 -18.21 -14.03
N ALA A 391 12.10 -19.48 -14.34
CA ALA A 391 11.47 -20.19 -15.45
C ALA A 391 9.95 -20.31 -15.24
N LEU A 392 9.50 -20.66 -14.03
CA LEU A 392 8.09 -20.70 -13.68
C LEU A 392 7.41 -19.34 -13.82
N VAL A 393 8.05 -18.26 -13.37
CA VAL A 393 7.53 -16.89 -13.53
C VAL A 393 7.39 -16.51 -15.00
N LEU A 394 8.35 -16.88 -15.85
CA LEU A 394 8.27 -16.63 -17.29
C LEU A 394 7.11 -17.41 -17.93
N GLN A 395 6.91 -18.67 -17.54
CA GLN A 395 5.79 -19.47 -18.01
C GLN A 395 4.44 -18.86 -17.60
N LEU A 396 4.29 -18.50 -16.32
CA LEU A 396 3.06 -17.87 -15.83
C LEU A 396 2.76 -16.53 -16.50
N LYS A 397 3.79 -15.72 -16.82
CA LYS A 397 3.61 -14.48 -17.59
C LYS A 397 3.05 -14.76 -18.98
N LYS A 398 3.63 -15.73 -19.68
CA LYS A 398 3.16 -16.16 -20.99
C LYS A 398 1.70 -16.63 -20.93
N ASP A 399 1.36 -17.44 -19.93
CA ASP A 399 -0.01 -17.92 -19.73
C ASP A 399 -0.98 -16.75 -19.47
N ILE A 400 -0.59 -15.76 -18.65
CA ILE A 400 -1.37 -14.55 -18.42
C ILE A 400 -1.59 -13.76 -19.72
N GLU A 401 -0.55 -13.61 -20.55
CA GLU A 401 -0.67 -12.92 -21.84
C GLU A 401 -1.58 -13.67 -22.82
N GLU A 402 -1.52 -15.00 -22.85
CA GLU A 402 -2.44 -15.83 -23.63
C GLU A 402 -3.89 -15.68 -23.15
N GLN A 403 -4.12 -15.70 -21.83
CA GLN A 403 -5.45 -15.50 -21.25
C GLN A 403 -5.99 -14.09 -21.52
N LYS A 404 -5.15 -13.05 -21.40
CA LYS A 404 -5.53 -11.67 -21.76
C LYS A 404 -5.98 -11.57 -23.22
N ARG A 405 -5.24 -12.20 -24.15
CA ARG A 405 -5.63 -12.23 -25.58
C ARG A 405 -6.96 -12.96 -25.80
N LYS A 406 -7.21 -14.07 -25.09
CA LYS A 406 -8.50 -14.78 -25.16
C LYS A 406 -9.64 -13.90 -24.62
N LEU A 407 -9.43 -13.27 -23.46
CA LEU A 407 -10.40 -12.36 -22.85
C LEU A 407 -10.74 -11.18 -23.78
N GLU A 408 -9.73 -10.53 -24.37
CA GLU A 408 -9.95 -9.45 -25.34
C GLU A 408 -10.78 -9.88 -26.55
N ARG A 409 -10.54 -11.10 -27.07
CA ARG A 409 -11.35 -11.66 -28.17
C ARG A 409 -12.81 -11.84 -27.74
N VAL A 410 -13.04 -12.40 -26.56
CA VAL A 410 -14.40 -12.60 -26.02
C VAL A 410 -15.09 -11.25 -25.81
N ILE A 411 -14.43 -10.27 -25.19
CA ILE A 411 -14.98 -8.91 -24.98
C ILE A 411 -15.34 -8.25 -26.32
N LYS A 412 -14.48 -8.37 -27.34
CA LYS A 412 -14.78 -7.86 -28.69
C LYS A 412 -15.97 -8.58 -29.34
N GLN A 413 -16.13 -9.88 -29.10
CA GLN A 413 -17.25 -10.65 -29.61
C GLN A 413 -18.55 -10.30 -28.87
N CYS A 414 -18.53 -10.22 -27.54
CA CYS A 414 -19.66 -9.79 -26.71
C CYS A 414 -20.12 -8.39 -27.10
N SER A 415 -19.20 -7.41 -27.17
CA SER A 415 -19.55 -6.04 -27.58
C SER A 415 -20.07 -5.93 -29.03
N ARG A 416 -19.72 -6.86 -29.92
CA ARG A 416 -20.31 -6.94 -31.26
C ARG A 416 -21.74 -7.46 -31.21
N LEU A 417 -21.97 -8.56 -30.49
CA LEU A 417 -23.28 -9.18 -30.33
C LEU A 417 -24.25 -8.27 -29.58
N SER A 418 -23.82 -7.60 -28.51
CA SER A 418 -24.65 -6.61 -27.79
C SER A 418 -25.07 -5.45 -28.70
N ARG A 419 -24.17 -4.94 -29.55
CA ARG A 419 -24.53 -3.90 -30.52
C ARG A 419 -25.52 -4.39 -31.57
N GLU A 420 -25.39 -5.64 -32.01
CA GLU A 420 -26.30 -6.26 -32.97
C GLU A 420 -27.71 -6.43 -32.37
N ILE A 421 -27.80 -6.90 -31.12
CA ILE A 421 -29.06 -7.03 -30.36
C ILE A 421 -29.72 -5.65 -30.15
N GLN A 422 -28.96 -4.66 -29.67
CA GLN A 422 -29.47 -3.30 -29.46
C GLN A 422 -29.93 -2.62 -30.75
N SER A 423 -29.28 -2.90 -31.88
CA SER A 423 -29.68 -2.37 -33.19
C SER A 423 -31.01 -2.94 -33.69
N GLN A 424 -31.43 -4.11 -33.20
CA GLN A 424 -32.71 -4.74 -33.56
C GLN A 424 -33.85 -4.37 -32.59
N SER A 425 -33.56 -4.06 -31.32
CA SER A 425 -34.59 -3.78 -30.29
C SER A 425 -34.75 -2.30 -29.90
N GLY A 426 -33.79 -1.43 -30.24
CA GLY A 426 -33.83 0.02 -29.95
C GLY A 426 -33.70 0.41 -28.46
N THR A 427 -33.80 -0.54 -27.52
CA THR A 427 -33.60 -0.38 -26.07
C THR A 427 -33.09 -1.69 -25.46
N GLU A 428 -32.46 -1.64 -24.27
CA GLU A 428 -32.00 -2.85 -23.55
C GLU A 428 -33.11 -3.91 -23.49
N THR A 429 -32.82 -5.10 -24.02
CA THR A 429 -33.79 -6.20 -24.00
C THR A 429 -33.89 -6.81 -22.60
N GLN A 430 -34.98 -7.52 -22.32
CA GLN A 430 -35.20 -8.16 -21.01
C GLN A 430 -34.13 -9.23 -20.73
N GLU A 431 -33.60 -9.85 -21.80
CA GLU A 431 -32.51 -10.81 -21.79
C GLU A 431 -31.17 -10.17 -21.41
N GLU A 432 -30.88 -8.93 -21.86
CA GLU A 432 -29.67 -8.19 -21.46
C GLU A 432 -29.70 -7.85 -19.97
N ARG A 433 -30.88 -7.52 -19.42
CA ARG A 433 -31.04 -7.31 -17.96
C ARG A 433 -30.88 -8.60 -17.15
N ASP A 434 -31.38 -9.74 -17.65
CA ASP A 434 -31.15 -11.05 -17.00
C ASP A 434 -29.67 -11.45 -17.04
N ILE A 435 -28.99 -11.20 -18.16
CA ILE A 435 -27.54 -11.43 -18.29
C ILE A 435 -26.77 -10.59 -17.27
N HIS A 436 -27.02 -9.28 -17.18
CA HIS A 436 -26.36 -8.43 -16.20
C HIS A 436 -26.66 -8.84 -14.75
N LEU A 437 -27.90 -9.23 -14.45
CA LEU A 437 -28.26 -9.74 -13.13
C LEU A 437 -27.54 -11.06 -12.82
N ARG A 438 -27.34 -11.93 -13.82
CA ARG A 438 -26.57 -13.17 -13.69
C ARG A 438 -25.08 -12.92 -13.53
N GLU A 439 -24.52 -11.93 -14.23
CA GLU A 439 -23.14 -11.45 -14.09
C GLU A 439 -22.91 -10.87 -12.69
N LEU A 440 -23.80 -10.01 -12.19
CA LEU A 440 -23.74 -9.45 -10.83
C LEU A 440 -23.83 -10.54 -9.76
N LYS A 441 -24.74 -11.51 -9.92
CA LYS A 441 -24.83 -12.69 -9.03
C LYS A 441 -23.57 -13.55 -9.10
N GLY A 442 -23.00 -13.74 -10.29
CA GLY A 442 -21.75 -14.47 -10.49
C GLY A 442 -20.56 -13.77 -9.83
N PHE A 443 -20.42 -12.46 -10.03
CA PHE A 443 -19.40 -11.63 -9.40
C PHE A 443 -19.49 -11.70 -7.87
N ASN A 444 -20.70 -11.56 -7.33
CA ASN A 444 -20.93 -11.67 -5.88
C ASN A 444 -20.54 -13.05 -5.34
N ARG A 445 -20.88 -14.15 -6.05
CA ARG A 445 -20.44 -15.51 -5.70
C ARG A 445 -18.91 -15.64 -5.70
N THR A 446 -18.22 -15.12 -6.72
CA THR A 446 -16.76 -15.19 -6.80
C THR A 446 -16.09 -14.40 -5.69
N VAL A 447 -16.59 -13.19 -5.39
CA VAL A 447 -16.08 -12.36 -4.29
C VAL A 447 -16.30 -13.06 -2.94
N ASN A 448 -17.48 -13.64 -2.74
CA ASN A 448 -17.79 -14.41 -1.53
C ASN A 448 -16.89 -15.64 -1.39
N GLN A 449 -16.56 -16.33 -2.48
CA GLN A 449 -15.62 -17.45 -2.47
C GLN A 449 -14.21 -17.00 -2.09
N VAL A 450 -13.70 -15.92 -2.69
CA VAL A 450 -12.38 -15.39 -2.35
C VAL A 450 -12.32 -14.94 -0.88
N ILE A 451 -13.38 -14.32 -0.37
CA ILE A 451 -13.47 -13.95 1.04
C ILE A 451 -13.46 -15.20 1.93
N ALA A 452 -14.21 -16.24 1.58
CA ALA A 452 -14.20 -17.51 2.31
C ALA A 452 -12.81 -18.18 2.31
N ASP A 453 -12.13 -18.26 1.16
CA ASP A 453 -10.79 -18.85 1.04
C ASP A 453 -9.74 -18.06 1.86
N VAL A 454 -9.84 -16.73 1.90
CA VAL A 454 -8.96 -15.86 2.69
C VAL A 454 -9.19 -16.05 4.20
N LEU A 455 -10.45 -16.21 4.61
CA LEU A 455 -10.83 -16.47 6.00
C LEU A 455 -10.40 -17.88 6.45
N GLU A 456 -10.46 -18.88 5.58
CA GLU A 456 -9.95 -20.22 5.84
C GLU A 456 -8.42 -20.23 6.00
N ALA A 457 -7.70 -19.52 5.14
CA ALA A 457 -6.25 -19.39 5.24
C ALA A 457 -5.79 -18.54 6.44
N ASN A 458 -6.64 -17.64 6.96
CA ASN A 458 -6.27 -16.70 8.03
C ASN A 458 -7.39 -16.53 9.09
N PRO A 459 -7.54 -17.48 10.03
CA PRO A 459 -8.63 -17.48 11.02
C PRO A 459 -8.67 -16.25 11.94
N GLY A 460 -7.54 -15.57 12.14
CA GLY A 460 -7.45 -14.36 12.95
C GLY A 460 -8.17 -13.13 12.35
N LEU A 461 -8.48 -13.16 11.04
CA LEU A 461 -9.17 -12.07 10.35
C LEU A 461 -10.70 -12.15 10.46
N THR A 462 -11.24 -13.31 10.85
CA THR A 462 -12.69 -13.57 10.91
C THR A 462 -13.43 -12.59 11.79
N ALA A 463 -12.93 -12.28 12.99
CA ALA A 463 -13.57 -11.34 13.89
C ALA A 463 -13.64 -9.90 13.31
N ALA A 464 -12.61 -9.49 12.58
CA ALA A 464 -12.56 -8.17 11.95
C ALA A 464 -13.54 -8.09 10.77
N PHE A 465 -13.57 -9.11 9.91
CA PHE A 465 -14.51 -9.19 8.80
C PHE A 465 -15.97 -9.27 9.27
N GLN A 466 -16.25 -10.07 10.30
CA GLN A 466 -17.58 -10.17 10.92
C GLN A 466 -18.08 -8.78 11.37
N MET A 467 -17.25 -8.02 12.09
CA MET A 467 -17.60 -6.68 12.54
C MET A 467 -17.92 -5.71 11.39
N TYR A 468 -17.17 -5.78 10.28
CA TYR A 468 -17.44 -4.93 9.11
C TYR A 468 -18.69 -5.35 8.36
N PHE A 469 -18.95 -6.66 8.22
CA PHE A 469 -20.14 -7.18 7.57
C PHE A 469 -21.42 -6.87 8.37
N ASP A 470 -21.37 -7.03 9.69
CA ASP A 470 -22.48 -6.68 10.60
C ASP A 470 -22.79 -5.18 10.55
N LYS A 471 -21.77 -4.32 10.43
CA LYS A 471 -21.95 -2.86 10.29
C LYS A 471 -22.78 -2.46 9.06
N PHE A 472 -22.75 -3.27 8.01
CA PHE A 472 -23.52 -3.04 6.77
C PHE A 472 -24.73 -3.98 6.65
N ASN A 473 -25.09 -4.72 7.71
CA ASN A 473 -26.16 -5.74 7.71
C ASN A 473 -25.98 -6.81 6.61
N LEU A 474 -24.74 -7.21 6.35
CA LEU A 474 -24.40 -8.27 5.41
C LEU A 474 -23.99 -9.53 6.18
N GLU A 475 -24.39 -10.70 5.70
CA GLU A 475 -23.96 -11.97 6.28
C GLU A 475 -22.55 -12.32 5.82
N LEU A 476 -21.71 -12.82 6.75
CA LEU A 476 -20.36 -13.23 6.42
C LEU A 476 -20.41 -14.46 5.50
N PRO A 477 -19.74 -14.42 4.33
CA PRO A 477 -19.70 -15.57 3.42
C PRO A 477 -19.12 -16.79 4.13
N THR A 478 -19.94 -17.81 4.33
CA THR A 478 -19.47 -19.12 4.77
C THR A 478 -19.11 -19.91 3.53
N ALA A 479 -18.01 -20.68 3.56
CA ALA A 479 -17.64 -21.55 2.45
C ALA A 479 -18.85 -22.41 2.07
N ALA A 480 -19.44 -22.13 0.90
CA ALA A 480 -20.51 -22.96 0.39
C ALA A 480 -19.91 -24.34 0.17
N SER A 481 -20.33 -25.31 0.98
CA SER A 481 -20.16 -26.72 0.61
C SER A 481 -20.72 -26.87 -0.80
N PRO A 482 -20.05 -27.59 -1.71
CA PRO A 482 -20.54 -27.76 -3.08
C PRO A 482 -21.85 -28.55 -3.03
N SER A 483 -22.97 -27.85 -2.84
CA SER A 483 -24.30 -28.43 -2.88
C SER A 483 -24.53 -28.88 -4.31
N GLY A 484 -24.77 -30.19 -4.43
CA GLY A 484 -24.82 -30.95 -5.67
C GLY A 484 -25.61 -30.28 -6.79
N SER A 485 -25.07 -30.48 -7.98
CA SER A 485 -25.74 -30.43 -9.26
C SER A 485 -27.20 -30.92 -9.13
N GLN A 486 -28.16 -30.00 -9.08
CA GLN A 486 -29.53 -30.35 -9.43
C GLN A 486 -29.55 -30.58 -10.93
N THR A 487 -29.40 -31.85 -11.32
CA THR A 487 -29.86 -32.37 -12.61
C THR A 487 -31.35 -32.04 -12.72
N SER A 488 -31.67 -31.03 -13.53
CA SER A 488 -33.03 -30.82 -14.02
C SER A 488 -33.29 -31.90 -15.07
N GLN A 489 -34.16 -32.83 -14.74
CA GLN A 489 -34.79 -33.70 -15.72
C GLN A 489 -35.71 -32.86 -16.61
N SER A 490 -35.37 -32.81 -17.89
CA SER A 490 -36.30 -32.82 -19.02
C SER A 490 -35.53 -33.16 -20.29
#